data_AF-A0A519GDP9-F1
#
_entry.id   AF-A0A519GDP9-F1
#
_cell.length_a   1.000
_cell.length_b   1.000
_cell.length_c   1.000
_cell.angle_alpha   90.00
_cell.angle_beta   90.00
_cell.angle_gamma   90.00
#
_symmetry.space_group_name_H-M   'P 1'
#
loop_
_entity.id
_entity.type
_entity.pdbx_description
1 polymer ?
#
loop_
_entity_poly.entity_id
_entity_poly.type
_entity_poly.pdbx_seq_one_letter_code
_entity_poly.pdbx_strand_id
1 'polypeptide(L)'
;MILRRLVVAGVALSALLGSGAAPAAAHSNAIQSTPEAGSVVQQTPKAISIALSETAVARGSTFKVTGPAGETIATGPVTEQANGQILSVVPRTTLPSAVYTVRWSALGDDGHVVSGSFRFGVAAANGDDPPGAASLTGAGQRPGSSAAGESAIRWAARWAGILAASVLFAGLLLLHRLRRGGEITPEAESRVLRLAPIAWMVTVFAALAGVVTSAQAGATGESDLGLLTASATGRADLARLAFVGAASVALVLLRRWRRGHRVLLWVAFASAGGALASYAFSGHALTDPSPWYLVAMVVHVLAAGLWIGGLGAVALTSGVGGVDARTALRRYAAIAVAALVVVVLTGVAAAIREVAHWYFLTWSGYGRVVIAKAALVVVITAIGLVVWRRSRGRSPAGTGRVVGL
;
A
#
# COMPACT_ATOMS: atom_id res chain seq x y z
N MET A 1 -28.19 16.06 -4.83
CA MET A 1 -28.04 15.11 -3.69
C MET A 1 -27.57 13.71 -4.12
N ILE A 2 -28.19 13.06 -5.12
CA ILE A 2 -27.85 11.68 -5.55
C ILE A 2 -26.39 11.55 -6.04
N LEU A 3 -25.91 12.45 -6.90
CA LEU A 3 -24.54 12.41 -7.41
C LEU A 3 -23.48 12.56 -6.30
N ARG A 4 -23.74 13.44 -5.32
CA ARG A 4 -22.90 13.62 -4.13
C ARG A 4 -22.86 12.34 -3.28
N ARG A 5 -23.99 11.65 -3.13
CA ARG A 5 -24.07 10.35 -2.43
C ARG A 5 -23.36 9.23 -3.20
N LEU A 6 -23.42 9.21 -4.53
CA LEU A 6 -22.72 8.22 -5.37
C LEU A 6 -21.21 8.44 -5.40
N VAL A 7 -20.74 9.69 -5.40
CA VAL A 7 -19.31 10.02 -5.30
C VAL A 7 -18.77 9.66 -3.92
N VAL A 8 -19.49 10.00 -2.85
CA VAL A 8 -19.12 9.62 -1.48
C VAL A 8 -19.12 8.11 -1.31
N ALA A 9 -20.12 7.40 -1.85
CA ALA A 9 -20.16 5.94 -1.84
C ALA A 9 -19.02 5.33 -2.66
N GLY A 10 -18.69 5.87 -3.84
CA GLY A 10 -17.57 5.37 -4.67
C GLY A 10 -16.20 5.57 -4.01
N VAL A 11 -15.98 6.71 -3.35
CA VAL A 11 -14.75 7.00 -2.59
C VAL A 11 -14.66 6.12 -1.34
N ALA A 12 -15.75 5.98 -0.58
CA ALA A 12 -15.79 5.11 0.60
C ALA A 12 -15.58 3.63 0.24
N LEU A 13 -16.16 3.18 -0.87
CA LEU A 13 -16.03 1.81 -1.36
C LEU A 13 -14.62 1.52 -1.90
N SER A 14 -13.97 2.52 -2.52
CA SER A 14 -12.57 2.41 -2.95
C SER A 14 -11.59 2.38 -1.76
N ALA A 15 -11.88 3.13 -0.69
CA ALA A 15 -11.12 3.05 0.56
C ALA A 15 -11.30 1.68 1.25
N LEU A 16 -12.51 1.10 1.20
CA LEU A 16 -12.76 -0.27 1.69
C LEU A 16 -12.01 -1.36 0.90
N LEU A 17 -11.79 -1.17 -0.40
CA LEU A 17 -11.01 -2.09 -1.24
C LEU A 17 -9.50 -2.04 -0.96
N GLY A 18 -9.04 -0.90 -0.48
CA GLY A 18 -7.67 -0.67 -0.04
C GLY A 18 -7.31 -1.35 1.28
N SER A 19 -8.31 -1.66 2.09
CA SER A 19 -8.18 -2.29 3.42
C SER A 19 -8.34 -3.82 3.41
N GLY A 20 -8.57 -4.44 2.25
CA GLY A 20 -8.82 -5.86 2.17
C GLY A 20 -7.52 -6.67 2.14
N ALA A 21 -6.96 -7.00 3.29
CA ALA A 21 -6.35 -8.29 3.58
C ALA A 21 -6.29 -8.39 5.11
N ALA A 22 -6.84 -9.47 5.68
CA ALA A 22 -6.56 -9.75 7.08
C ALA A 22 -5.03 -9.89 7.21
N PRO A 23 -4.38 -9.16 8.12
CA PRO A 23 -2.92 -9.08 8.19
C PRO A 23 -2.26 -10.47 8.28
N ALA A 24 -2.94 -11.45 8.89
CA ALA A 24 -2.37 -12.79 9.07
C ALA A 24 -2.12 -13.61 7.77
N ALA A 25 -2.73 -13.28 6.63
CA ALA A 25 -2.73 -14.17 5.46
C ALA A 25 -1.94 -13.66 4.24
N ALA A 26 -1.32 -12.46 4.33
CA ALA A 26 -0.63 -11.80 3.22
C ALA A 26 0.71 -11.14 3.61
N HIS A 27 1.22 -11.41 4.81
CA HIS A 27 2.51 -10.89 5.29
C HIS A 27 3.51 -12.04 5.48
N SER A 28 4.81 -11.70 5.52
CA SER A 28 5.94 -12.61 5.75
C SER A 28 5.68 -13.64 6.86
N ASN A 29 5.65 -14.93 6.53
CA ASN A 29 5.45 -16.01 7.49
C ASN A 29 6.76 -16.75 7.74
N ALA A 30 6.98 -17.19 8.99
CA ALA A 30 8.06 -18.13 9.26
C ALA A 30 7.73 -19.48 8.61
N ILE A 31 8.60 -19.89 7.69
CA ILE A 31 8.50 -21.16 6.97
C ILE A 31 9.14 -22.26 7.81
N GLN A 32 10.30 -21.96 8.40
CA GLN A 32 11.13 -22.94 9.13
C GLN A 32 11.94 -22.23 10.23
N SER A 33 12.32 -22.96 11.27
CA SER A 33 13.31 -22.53 12.25
C SER A 33 14.49 -23.50 12.33
N THR A 34 15.63 -23.00 12.76
CA THR A 34 16.77 -23.83 13.19
C THR A 34 17.21 -23.37 14.58
N PRO A 35 17.19 -24.21 15.62
CA PRO A 35 16.66 -25.56 15.65
C PRO A 35 15.20 -25.68 15.18
N GLU A 36 14.82 -26.86 14.70
CA GLU A 36 13.45 -27.11 14.29
C GLU A 36 12.51 -26.95 15.50
N ALA A 37 11.37 -26.28 15.30
CA ALA A 37 10.40 -26.09 16.35
C ALA A 37 9.91 -27.46 16.89
N GLY A 38 9.93 -27.61 18.21
CA GLY A 38 9.59 -28.86 18.88
C GLY A 38 10.72 -29.90 18.93
N SER A 39 11.88 -29.64 18.30
CA SER A 39 13.00 -30.58 18.31
C SER A 39 13.85 -30.47 19.58
N VAL A 40 14.60 -31.55 19.87
CA VAL A 40 15.68 -31.58 20.85
C VAL A 40 17.01 -31.69 20.10
N VAL A 41 17.92 -30.73 20.33
CA VAL A 41 19.27 -30.76 19.76
C VAL A 41 20.28 -31.31 20.76
N GLN A 42 21.27 -32.04 20.27
CA GLN A 42 22.26 -32.72 21.11
C GLN A 42 23.25 -31.78 21.81
N GLN A 43 23.45 -30.59 21.26
CA GLN A 43 24.40 -29.59 21.77
C GLN A 43 23.82 -28.19 21.59
N THR A 44 24.48 -27.21 22.23
CA THR A 44 24.15 -25.80 22.01
C THR A 44 24.19 -25.47 20.52
N PRO A 45 23.09 -24.93 19.94
CA PRO A 45 23.06 -24.60 18.53
C PRO A 45 24.02 -23.44 18.25
N LYS A 46 24.78 -23.55 17.16
CA LYS A 46 25.70 -22.50 16.70
C LYS A 46 24.98 -21.22 16.29
N ALA A 47 23.71 -21.33 15.90
CA ALA A 47 22.82 -20.22 15.61
C ALA A 47 21.37 -20.65 15.87
N ILE A 48 20.55 -19.67 16.23
CA ILE A 48 19.09 -19.78 16.29
C ILE A 48 18.55 -18.89 15.18
N SER A 49 17.81 -19.47 14.22
CA SER A 49 17.36 -18.77 13.02
C SER A 49 15.91 -19.09 12.65
N ILE A 50 15.33 -18.19 11.86
CA ILE A 50 14.05 -18.37 11.18
C ILE A 50 14.22 -18.09 9.69
N ALA A 51 13.63 -18.93 8.85
CA ALA A 51 13.46 -18.69 7.42
C ALA A 51 12.07 -18.11 7.18
N LEU A 52 11.99 -17.06 6.39
CA LEU A 52 10.79 -16.27 6.14
C LEU A 52 10.32 -16.42 4.69
N SER A 53 9.01 -16.29 4.44
CA SER A 53 8.45 -16.30 3.08
C SER A 53 8.73 -15.02 2.30
N GLU A 54 9.11 -13.95 2.98
CA GLU A 54 9.49 -12.67 2.39
C GLU A 54 10.76 -12.16 3.07
N THR A 55 11.47 -11.27 2.39
CA THR A 55 12.69 -10.67 2.91
C THR A 55 12.39 -9.76 4.10
N ALA A 56 13.26 -9.82 5.10
CA ALA A 56 13.25 -8.97 6.26
C ALA A 56 14.63 -8.35 6.49
N VAL A 57 14.64 -7.22 7.18
CA VAL A 57 15.87 -6.51 7.54
C VAL A 57 16.27 -6.84 8.97
N ALA A 58 17.54 -7.17 9.19
CA ALA A 58 18.06 -7.45 10.53
C ALA A 58 17.90 -6.23 11.46
N ARG A 59 18.15 -5.02 10.94
CA ARG A 59 17.92 -3.77 11.66
C ARG A 59 16.42 -3.56 11.84
N GLY A 60 15.98 -3.40 13.10
CA GLY A 60 14.56 -3.31 13.43
C GLY A 60 13.88 -4.66 13.69
N SER A 61 14.60 -5.78 13.52
CA SER A 61 14.16 -7.12 13.93
C SER A 61 14.72 -7.49 15.30
N THR A 62 14.05 -8.39 16.01
CA THR A 62 14.44 -8.82 17.37
C THR A 62 14.33 -10.33 17.56
N PHE A 63 15.19 -10.85 18.41
CA PHE A 63 15.10 -12.20 18.98
C PHE A 63 15.22 -12.09 20.49
N LYS A 64 14.38 -12.83 21.20
CA LYS A 64 14.45 -13.01 22.65
C LYS A 64 14.40 -14.50 22.94
N VAL A 65 15.53 -15.04 23.41
CA VAL A 65 15.65 -16.44 23.84
C VAL A 65 15.47 -16.48 25.35
N THR A 66 14.56 -17.32 25.81
CA THR A 66 14.24 -17.48 27.23
C THR A 66 14.41 -18.93 27.66
N GLY A 67 15.04 -19.14 28.81
CA GLY A 67 15.18 -20.45 29.44
C GLY A 67 13.97 -20.85 30.27
N PRO A 68 14.04 -21.99 30.97
CA PRO A 68 12.90 -22.60 31.66
C PRO A 68 12.39 -21.79 32.87
N ALA A 69 13.24 -20.96 33.50
CA ALA A 69 12.85 -20.10 34.61
C ALA A 69 12.42 -18.69 34.14
N GLY A 70 12.30 -18.47 32.83
CA GLY A 70 11.92 -17.18 32.23
C GLY A 70 13.09 -16.19 32.11
N GLU A 71 14.30 -16.61 32.46
CA GLU A 71 15.53 -15.84 32.30
C GLU A 71 15.84 -15.62 30.82
N THR A 72 16.35 -14.43 30.49
CA THR A 72 16.74 -14.10 29.11
C THR A 72 18.18 -14.55 28.85
N ILE A 73 18.36 -15.35 27.81
CA ILE A 73 19.67 -15.82 27.36
C ILE A 73 20.32 -14.73 26.50
N ALA A 74 21.57 -14.39 26.81
CA ALA A 74 22.32 -13.41 26.05
C ALA A 74 22.69 -13.93 24.66
N THR A 75 22.39 -13.15 23.62
CA THR A 75 22.72 -13.46 22.23
C THR A 75 23.56 -12.38 21.58
N GLY A 76 24.20 -12.71 20.46
CA GLY A 76 24.73 -11.76 19.50
C GLY A 76 23.63 -10.89 18.88
N PRO A 77 24.01 -9.87 18.09
CA PRO A 77 23.07 -9.07 17.33
C PRO A 77 22.31 -9.94 16.32
N VAL A 78 21.13 -9.49 15.90
CA VAL A 78 20.40 -10.10 14.79
C VAL A 78 21.20 -9.89 13.51
N THR A 79 21.35 -10.95 12.74
CA THR A 79 22.01 -10.93 11.41
C THR A 79 21.05 -11.46 10.35
N GLU A 80 21.24 -11.01 9.13
CA GLU A 80 20.49 -11.45 7.95
C GLU A 80 21.37 -12.28 7.01
N GLN A 81 20.78 -13.29 6.38
CA GLN A 81 21.41 -14.17 5.39
C GLN A 81 20.44 -14.37 4.22
N ALA A 82 20.95 -14.93 3.10
CA ALA A 82 20.14 -15.21 1.91
C ALA A 82 19.30 -13.99 1.46
N ASN A 83 19.93 -12.80 1.42
CA ASN A 83 19.29 -11.54 1.05
C ASN A 83 18.05 -11.20 1.91
N GLY A 84 18.12 -11.45 3.23
CA GLY A 84 17.05 -11.12 4.17
C GLY A 84 15.99 -12.22 4.34
N GLN A 85 16.10 -13.35 3.65
CA GLN A 85 15.14 -14.47 3.83
C GLN A 85 15.38 -15.25 5.12
N ILE A 86 16.57 -15.14 5.72
CA ILE A 86 16.90 -15.81 6.97
C ILE A 86 17.39 -14.78 7.97
N LEU A 87 16.77 -14.73 9.15
CA LEU A 87 17.25 -13.96 10.29
C LEU A 87 17.80 -14.91 11.36
N SER A 88 18.92 -14.54 11.99
CA SER A 88 19.59 -15.37 12.98
C SER A 88 20.20 -14.60 14.13
N VAL A 89 20.35 -15.27 15.28
CA VAL A 89 21.16 -14.84 16.41
C VAL A 89 22.04 -15.99 16.91
N VAL A 90 23.17 -15.65 17.54
CA VAL A 90 24.11 -16.63 18.10
C VAL A 90 24.06 -16.55 19.63
N PRO A 91 23.80 -17.65 20.37
CA PRO A 91 23.94 -17.65 21.82
C PRO A 91 25.38 -17.27 22.24
N ARG A 92 25.54 -16.38 23.23
CA ARG A 92 26.88 -15.97 23.71
C ARG A 92 27.50 -16.96 24.69
N THR A 93 26.68 -17.86 25.23
CA THR A 93 27.08 -18.87 26.20
C THR A 93 26.54 -20.21 25.79
N THR A 94 27.18 -21.28 26.28
CA THR A 94 26.64 -22.64 26.20
C THR A 94 25.27 -22.67 26.89
N LEU A 95 24.29 -23.30 26.23
CA LEU A 95 22.97 -23.53 26.77
C LEU A 95 22.96 -24.82 27.60
N PRO A 96 22.63 -24.76 28.89
CA PRO A 96 22.38 -25.96 29.70
C PRO A 96 21.26 -26.84 29.14
N SER A 97 21.15 -28.06 29.68
CA SER A 97 20.04 -28.96 29.32
C SER A 97 18.71 -28.41 29.83
N ALA A 98 17.86 -27.97 28.89
CA ALA A 98 16.56 -27.40 29.17
C ALA A 98 15.73 -27.24 27.89
N VAL A 99 14.45 -26.90 28.06
CA VAL A 99 13.61 -26.38 26.97
C VAL A 99 13.69 -24.84 26.94
N TYR A 100 13.99 -24.31 25.76
CA TYR A 100 14.08 -22.89 25.47
C TYR A 100 12.88 -22.42 24.66
N THR A 101 12.47 -21.17 24.90
CA THR A 101 11.46 -20.47 24.10
C THR A 101 12.12 -19.31 23.36
N VAL A 102 11.95 -19.28 22.05
CA VAL A 102 12.41 -18.21 21.17
C VAL A 102 11.20 -17.39 20.77
N ARG A 103 11.20 -16.11 21.14
CA ARG A 103 10.29 -15.10 20.60
C ARG A 103 11.05 -14.27 19.60
N TRP A 104 10.48 -14.04 18.43
CA TRP A 104 11.11 -13.28 17.36
C TRP A 104 10.14 -12.25 16.81
N SER A 105 10.68 -11.17 16.24
CA SER A 105 9.96 -10.20 15.44
C SER A 105 10.83 -9.80 14.25
N ALA A 106 10.29 -9.93 13.05
CA ALA A 106 10.95 -9.63 11.79
C ALA A 106 10.30 -8.40 11.16
N LEU A 107 11.08 -7.35 10.87
CA LEU A 107 10.65 -6.23 10.05
C LEU A 107 10.81 -6.61 8.58
N GLY A 108 9.68 -6.86 7.91
CA GLY A 108 9.65 -7.14 6.48
C GLY A 108 10.08 -5.92 5.64
N ASP A 109 10.56 -6.17 4.43
CA ASP A 109 10.87 -5.09 3.48
C ASP A 109 9.63 -4.28 3.07
N ASP A 110 8.44 -4.86 3.23
CA ASP A 110 7.12 -4.22 3.06
C ASP A 110 6.78 -3.21 4.17
N GLY A 111 7.65 -3.09 5.19
CA GLY A 111 7.54 -2.15 6.29
C GLY A 111 6.61 -2.60 7.42
N HIS A 112 6.18 -3.87 7.44
CA HIS A 112 5.39 -4.45 8.51
C HIS A 112 6.24 -5.37 9.39
N VAL A 113 5.90 -5.44 10.68
CA VAL A 113 6.53 -6.37 11.62
C VAL A 113 5.69 -7.62 11.72
N VAL A 114 6.32 -8.78 11.56
CA VAL A 114 5.72 -10.07 11.88
C VAL A 114 6.42 -10.65 13.09
N SER A 115 5.65 -11.08 14.07
CA SER A 115 6.15 -11.66 15.30
C SER A 115 5.73 -13.11 15.44
N GLY A 116 6.49 -13.87 16.21
CA GLY A 116 6.24 -15.27 16.38
C GLY A 116 6.98 -15.89 17.55
N SER A 117 6.71 -17.17 17.78
CA SER A 117 7.47 -17.94 18.75
C SER A 117 7.57 -19.41 18.39
N PHE A 118 8.66 -20.04 18.85
CA PHE A 118 8.85 -21.48 18.80
C PHE A 118 9.66 -21.94 20.02
N ARG A 119 9.66 -23.24 20.29
CA ARG A 119 10.39 -23.86 21.40
C ARG A 119 11.30 -24.97 20.87
N PHE A 120 12.43 -25.20 21.53
CA PHE A 120 13.33 -26.32 21.25
C PHE A 120 14.00 -26.77 22.56
N GLY A 121 14.45 -28.01 22.63
CA GLY A 121 15.22 -28.57 23.74
C GLY A 121 16.71 -28.66 23.44
N VAL A 122 17.54 -28.58 24.48
CA VAL A 122 18.97 -28.95 24.41
C VAL A 122 19.19 -30.17 25.31
N ALA A 123 19.69 -31.27 24.75
CA ALA A 123 19.93 -32.51 25.48
C ALA A 123 20.97 -32.34 26.60
N ALA A 124 20.93 -33.24 27.58
CA ALA A 124 21.99 -33.36 28.57
C ALA A 124 23.28 -33.89 27.92
N ALA A 125 24.43 -33.68 28.59
CA ALA A 125 25.73 -34.07 28.04
C ALA A 125 25.86 -35.59 27.77
N ASN A 126 25.03 -36.40 28.43
CA ASN A 126 24.92 -37.85 28.24
C ASN A 126 23.93 -38.26 27.12
N GLY A 127 23.28 -37.30 26.46
CA GLY A 127 22.32 -37.52 25.38
C GLY A 127 20.86 -37.65 25.82
N ASP A 128 20.58 -37.57 27.13
CA ASP A 128 19.21 -37.65 27.64
C ASP A 128 18.39 -36.42 27.27
N ASP A 129 17.08 -36.62 27.09
CA ASP A 129 16.13 -35.54 26.85
C ASP A 129 16.12 -34.53 28.01
N PRO A 130 16.02 -33.21 27.72
CA PRO A 130 15.98 -32.21 28.75
C PRO A 130 14.72 -32.27 29.61
N PRO A 131 14.76 -31.73 30.84
CA PRO A 131 13.57 -31.49 31.63
C PRO A 131 12.53 -30.69 30.83
N GLY A 132 11.30 -31.21 30.76
CA GLY A 132 10.20 -30.59 30.03
C GLY A 132 10.13 -30.91 28.53
N ALA A 133 10.99 -31.81 28.01
CA ALA A 133 10.93 -32.26 26.61
C ALA A 133 9.54 -32.78 26.19
N ALA A 134 8.81 -33.43 27.11
CA ALA A 134 7.44 -33.87 26.88
C ALA A 134 6.44 -32.72 26.53
N SER A 135 6.79 -31.47 26.83
CA SER A 135 5.99 -30.29 26.47
C SER A 135 6.26 -29.77 25.04
N LEU A 136 7.26 -30.32 24.36
CA LEU A 136 7.49 -30.08 22.94
C LEU A 136 6.51 -30.95 22.16
N THR A 137 5.49 -30.33 21.58
CA THR A 137 4.60 -30.98 20.60
C THR A 137 5.41 -31.26 19.34
N GLY A 138 5.32 -32.48 18.79
CA GLY A 138 6.30 -33.10 17.88
C GLY A 138 6.84 -32.31 16.68
N ALA A 139 7.93 -32.85 16.11
CA ALA A 139 8.64 -32.33 14.94
C ALA A 139 7.68 -32.05 13.75
N GLY A 140 7.91 -30.94 13.04
CA GLY A 140 7.08 -30.49 11.91
C GLY A 140 6.14 -29.31 12.18
N GLN A 141 6.13 -28.71 13.38
CA GLN A 141 5.34 -27.50 13.64
C GLN A 141 5.97 -26.28 12.94
N ARG A 142 5.17 -25.52 12.17
CA ARG A 142 5.61 -24.20 11.69
C ARG A 142 5.76 -23.24 12.88
N PRO A 143 6.81 -22.39 12.92
CA PRO A 143 6.89 -21.34 13.92
C PRO A 143 5.64 -20.45 13.82
N GLY A 144 5.02 -20.13 14.95
CA GLY A 144 3.83 -19.28 14.93
C GLY A 144 4.17 -17.91 14.34
N SER A 145 3.25 -17.33 13.57
CA SER A 145 3.40 -15.98 13.00
C SER A 145 2.12 -15.16 13.21
N SER A 146 2.30 -13.89 13.55
CA SER A 146 1.24 -12.88 13.63
C SER A 146 1.81 -11.55 13.17
N ALA A 147 1.23 -10.98 12.11
CA ALA A 147 1.62 -9.66 11.63
C ALA A 147 1.01 -8.56 12.49
N ALA A 148 1.81 -7.57 12.86
CA ALA A 148 1.32 -6.32 13.42
C ALA A 148 0.48 -5.60 12.36
N GLY A 149 -0.72 -5.16 12.74
CA GLY A 149 -1.56 -4.35 11.85
C GLY A 149 -0.86 -3.04 11.49
N GLU A 150 -1.09 -2.55 10.26
CA GLU A 150 -0.63 -1.21 9.85
C GLU A 150 -1.15 -0.17 10.86
N SER A 151 -0.28 0.77 11.28
CA SER A 151 -0.72 1.83 12.17
C SER A 151 -1.80 2.68 11.49
N ALA A 152 -2.87 3.00 12.23
CA ALA A 152 -4.01 3.76 11.68
C ALA A 152 -3.55 5.12 11.10
N ILE A 153 -2.51 5.71 11.68
CA ILE A 153 -1.89 6.96 11.22
C ILE A 153 -1.20 6.76 9.87
N ARG A 154 -0.36 5.72 9.72
CA ARG A 154 0.31 5.41 8.45
C ARG A 154 -0.72 5.15 7.35
N TRP A 155 -1.71 4.32 7.65
CA TRP A 155 -2.80 4.00 6.74
C TRP A 155 -3.54 5.28 6.30
N ALA A 156 -3.97 6.11 7.25
CA ALA A 156 -4.73 7.32 6.96
C ALA A 156 -3.91 8.34 6.17
N ALA A 157 -2.64 8.55 6.53
CA ALA A 157 -1.76 9.47 5.83
C ALA A 157 -1.49 9.01 4.39
N ARG A 158 -1.21 7.72 4.18
CA ARG A 158 -1.02 7.12 2.85
C ARG A 158 -2.24 7.34 1.97
N TRP A 159 -3.43 6.99 2.45
CA TRP A 159 -4.68 7.15 1.68
C TRP A 159 -5.01 8.62 1.43
N ALA A 160 -4.79 9.50 2.41
CA ALA A 160 -4.97 10.94 2.21
C ALA A 160 -4.04 11.47 1.09
N GLY A 161 -2.78 11.06 1.08
CA GLY A 161 -1.81 11.42 0.03
C GLY A 161 -2.23 10.91 -1.35
N ILE A 162 -2.58 9.62 -1.46
CA ILE A 162 -3.05 9.01 -2.72
C ILE A 162 -4.30 9.73 -3.24
N LEU A 163 -5.30 9.97 -2.40
CA LEU A 163 -6.54 10.63 -2.80
C LEU A 163 -6.31 12.09 -3.19
N ALA A 164 -5.50 12.83 -2.43
CA ALA A 164 -5.20 14.22 -2.74
C ALA A 164 -4.43 14.37 -4.07
N ALA A 165 -3.40 13.55 -4.28
CA ALA A 165 -2.65 13.52 -5.53
C ALA A 165 -3.52 13.05 -6.71
N SER A 166 -4.41 12.07 -6.50
CA SER A 166 -5.37 11.60 -7.51
C SER A 166 -6.32 12.70 -7.95
N VAL A 167 -6.94 13.40 -6.99
CA VAL A 167 -7.85 14.51 -7.28
C VAL A 167 -7.14 15.65 -8.00
N LEU A 168 -5.90 15.98 -7.61
CA LEU A 168 -5.11 16.99 -8.28
C LEU A 168 -4.75 16.58 -9.71
N PHE A 169 -4.27 15.36 -9.91
CA PHE A 169 -3.87 14.80 -11.21
C PHE A 169 -5.06 14.75 -12.19
N ALA A 170 -6.15 14.11 -11.78
CA ALA A 170 -7.38 14.02 -12.55
C ALA A 170 -8.05 15.40 -12.75
N GLY A 171 -8.03 16.25 -11.73
CA GLY A 171 -8.63 17.58 -11.73
C GLY A 171 -7.98 18.52 -12.72
N LEU A 172 -6.65 18.55 -12.77
CA LEU A 172 -5.92 19.36 -13.76
C LEU A 172 -6.18 18.90 -15.19
N LEU A 173 -6.30 17.58 -15.42
CA LEU A 173 -6.67 17.03 -16.72
C LEU A 173 -8.11 17.40 -17.13
N LEU A 174 -9.07 17.31 -16.20
CA LEU A 174 -10.45 17.73 -16.44
C LEU A 174 -10.54 19.24 -16.73
N LEU A 175 -9.87 20.07 -15.93
CA LEU A 175 -9.81 21.51 -16.15
C LEU A 175 -9.23 21.83 -17.53
N HIS A 176 -8.16 21.14 -17.95
CA HIS A 176 -7.59 21.32 -19.29
C HIS A 176 -8.63 21.03 -20.40
N ARG A 177 -9.41 19.95 -20.26
CA ARG A 177 -10.47 19.58 -21.22
C ARG A 177 -11.63 20.58 -21.23
N LEU A 178 -12.05 21.06 -20.07
CA LEU A 178 -13.12 22.07 -19.93
C LEU A 178 -12.70 23.40 -20.55
N ARG A 179 -11.45 23.84 -20.30
CA ARG A 179 -10.88 25.05 -20.92
C ARG A 179 -10.84 24.97 -22.44
N ARG A 180 -10.34 23.86 -22.99
CA ARG A 180 -10.33 23.64 -24.45
C ARG A 180 -11.73 23.65 -25.06
N GLY A 181 -12.74 23.28 -24.29
CA GLY A 181 -14.14 23.31 -24.70
C GLY A 181 -14.85 24.65 -24.51
N GLY A 182 -14.23 25.64 -23.86
CA GLY A 182 -14.91 26.88 -23.46
C GLY A 182 -16.03 26.66 -22.43
N GLU A 183 -16.00 25.55 -21.70
CA GLU A 183 -17.08 25.12 -20.78
C GLU A 183 -16.84 25.52 -19.31
N ILE A 184 -15.81 26.33 -19.06
CA ILE A 184 -15.49 26.84 -17.72
C ILE A 184 -15.10 28.31 -17.81
N THR A 185 -15.69 29.13 -16.92
CA THR A 185 -15.34 30.56 -16.84
C THR A 185 -14.04 30.77 -16.05
N PRO A 186 -13.32 31.88 -16.26
CA PRO A 186 -12.11 32.19 -15.49
C PRO A 186 -12.35 32.23 -13.97
N GLU A 187 -13.52 32.69 -13.53
CA GLU A 187 -13.90 32.76 -12.12
C GLU A 187 -14.09 31.35 -11.55
N ALA A 188 -14.84 30.51 -12.25
CA ALA A 188 -15.07 29.10 -11.90
C ALA A 188 -13.75 28.33 -11.79
N GLU A 189 -12.89 28.51 -12.78
CA GLU A 189 -11.54 27.93 -12.82
C GLU A 189 -10.71 28.38 -11.60
N SER A 190 -10.70 29.67 -11.29
CA SER A 190 -9.93 30.22 -10.18
C SER A 190 -10.39 29.64 -8.83
N ARG A 191 -11.69 29.42 -8.63
CA ARG A 191 -12.24 28.81 -7.40
C ARG A 191 -11.76 27.38 -7.22
N VAL A 192 -11.76 26.58 -8.30
CA VAL A 192 -11.26 25.20 -8.25
C VAL A 192 -9.75 25.18 -8.01
N LEU A 193 -8.98 26.03 -8.71
CA LEU A 193 -7.52 26.07 -8.57
C LEU A 193 -7.05 26.53 -7.18
N ARG A 194 -7.87 27.27 -6.41
CA ARG A 194 -7.55 27.61 -5.00
C ARG A 194 -7.44 26.37 -4.10
N LEU A 195 -8.01 25.23 -4.50
CA LEU A 195 -7.92 23.97 -3.76
C LEU A 195 -6.65 23.18 -4.11
N ALA A 196 -5.99 23.47 -5.23
CA ALA A 196 -4.81 22.73 -5.68
C ALA A 196 -3.64 22.80 -4.66
N PRO A 197 -3.30 23.96 -4.05
CA PRO A 197 -2.29 24.02 -3.01
C PRO A 197 -2.64 23.18 -1.77
N ILE A 198 -3.93 23.08 -1.41
CA ILE A 198 -4.39 22.28 -0.26
C ILE A 198 -4.17 20.79 -0.56
N ALA A 199 -4.59 20.32 -1.74
CA ALA A 199 -4.37 18.93 -2.15
C ALA A 199 -2.86 18.59 -2.22
N TRP A 200 -2.04 19.51 -2.75
CA TRP A 200 -0.60 19.34 -2.77
C TRP A 200 -0.01 19.28 -1.36
N MET A 201 -0.45 20.15 -0.45
CA MET A 201 0.00 20.16 0.94
C MET A 201 -0.35 18.86 1.68
N VAL A 202 -1.55 18.30 1.46
CA VAL A 202 -1.90 16.96 1.98
C VAL A 202 -0.96 15.89 1.44
N THR A 203 -0.57 15.98 0.16
CA THR A 203 0.42 15.06 -0.45
C THR A 203 1.80 15.18 0.21
N VAL A 204 2.25 16.41 0.51
CA VAL A 204 3.51 16.69 1.24
C VAL A 204 3.46 16.10 2.64
N PHE A 205 2.40 16.36 3.40
CA PHE A 205 2.24 15.82 4.76
C PHE A 205 2.17 14.29 4.77
N ALA A 206 1.50 13.68 3.79
CA ALA A 206 1.47 12.24 3.63
C ALA A 206 2.86 11.65 3.34
N ALA A 207 3.68 12.30 2.50
CA ALA A 207 5.05 11.88 2.24
C ALA A 207 5.93 11.98 3.49
N LEU A 208 5.79 13.07 4.26
CA LEU A 208 6.49 13.25 5.53
C LEU A 208 6.08 12.19 6.57
N ALA A 209 4.78 11.95 6.70
CA ALA A 209 4.25 10.92 7.60
C ALA A 209 4.77 9.52 7.22
N GLY A 210 4.89 9.21 5.93
CA GLY A 210 5.53 7.98 5.45
C GLY A 210 6.93 7.81 6.04
N VAL A 211 7.80 8.80 5.84
CA VAL A 211 9.18 8.78 6.38
C VAL A 211 9.18 8.61 7.91
N VAL A 212 8.36 9.36 8.64
CA VAL A 212 8.28 9.23 10.11
C VAL A 212 7.87 7.82 10.53
N THR A 213 6.83 7.27 9.90
CA THR A 213 6.34 5.92 10.24
C THR A 213 7.34 4.84 9.86
N SER A 214 8.10 5.03 8.77
CA SER A 214 9.15 4.09 8.34
C SER A 214 10.37 4.12 9.25
N ALA A 215 10.71 5.27 9.83
CA ALA A 215 11.70 5.34 10.90
C ALA A 215 11.23 4.66 12.20
N GLN A 216 9.93 4.44 12.38
CA GLN A 216 9.33 3.80 13.57
C GLN A 216 8.87 2.36 13.29
N ALA A 217 9.21 1.80 12.12
CA ALA A 217 8.69 0.51 11.69
C ALA A 217 9.31 -0.69 12.45
N GLY A 218 10.41 -0.48 13.19
CA GLY A 218 11.09 -1.55 13.92
C GLY A 218 10.21 -2.20 15.00
N ALA A 219 10.53 -3.45 15.34
CA ALA A 219 9.79 -4.24 16.32
C ALA A 219 9.80 -3.65 17.74
N THR A 220 10.74 -2.75 18.06
CA THR A 220 10.78 -2.05 19.35
C THR A 220 9.81 -0.85 19.40
N GLY A 221 9.34 -0.36 18.25
CA GLY A 221 8.55 0.87 18.14
C GLY A 221 9.36 2.16 18.35
N GLU A 222 10.65 2.06 18.63
CA GLU A 222 11.54 3.21 18.76
C GLU A 222 11.87 3.81 17.38
N SER A 223 12.17 5.10 17.36
CA SER A 223 12.56 5.78 16.11
C SER A 223 14.03 5.48 15.79
N ASP A 224 14.27 4.83 14.65
CA ASP A 224 15.60 4.57 14.08
C ASP A 224 15.67 5.07 12.63
N LEU A 225 16.41 6.15 12.42
CA LEU A 225 16.60 6.74 11.08
C LEU A 225 17.32 5.80 10.10
N GLY A 226 18.10 4.83 10.58
CA GLY A 226 18.74 3.86 9.69
C GLY A 226 17.76 2.90 9.03
N LEU A 227 16.52 2.78 9.53
CA LEU A 227 15.46 2.01 8.86
C LEU A 227 15.06 2.63 7.53
N LEU A 228 15.26 3.93 7.35
CA LEU A 228 14.95 4.64 6.11
C LEU A 228 15.86 4.22 4.95
N THR A 229 17.07 3.74 5.25
CA THR A 229 18.00 3.25 4.23
C THR A 229 18.09 1.73 4.22
N ALA A 230 17.88 1.06 5.36
CA ALA A 230 17.93 -0.40 5.47
C ALA A 230 16.76 -1.08 4.74
N SER A 231 15.52 -0.59 4.90
CA SER A 231 14.33 -1.23 4.31
C SER A 231 13.99 -0.68 2.92
N ALA A 232 13.42 -1.54 2.06
CA ALA A 232 12.93 -1.11 0.74
C ALA A 232 11.84 -0.03 0.84
N THR A 233 10.88 -0.21 1.76
CA THR A 233 9.81 0.76 2.02
C THR A 233 10.36 2.09 2.54
N GLY A 234 11.35 2.08 3.44
CA GLY A 234 12.01 3.29 3.91
C GLY A 234 12.68 4.09 2.78
N ARG A 235 13.39 3.39 1.86
CA ARG A 235 14.02 4.02 0.70
C ARG A 235 12.98 4.62 -0.25
N ALA A 236 11.87 3.93 -0.47
CA ALA A 236 10.77 4.43 -1.29
C ALA A 236 10.13 5.70 -0.69
N ASP A 237 9.93 5.72 0.62
CA ASP A 237 9.38 6.88 1.33
C ASP A 237 10.32 8.09 1.27
N LEU A 238 11.63 7.88 1.43
CA LEU A 238 12.64 8.92 1.23
C LEU A 238 12.63 9.46 -0.20
N ALA A 239 12.61 8.58 -1.20
CA ALA A 239 12.58 8.97 -2.60
C ALA A 239 11.31 9.78 -2.93
N ARG A 240 10.16 9.35 -2.40
CA ARG A 240 8.88 10.07 -2.53
C ARG A 240 8.94 11.45 -1.87
N LEU A 241 9.47 11.55 -0.65
CA LEU A 241 9.62 12.84 0.04
C LEU A 241 10.55 13.78 -0.73
N ALA A 242 11.69 13.28 -1.22
CA ALA A 242 12.63 14.06 -2.03
C ALA A 242 11.97 14.57 -3.32
N PHE A 243 11.26 13.70 -4.04
CA PHE A 243 10.52 14.07 -5.25
C PHE A 243 9.47 15.15 -4.95
N VAL A 244 8.63 14.96 -3.93
CA VAL A 244 7.58 15.91 -3.55
C VAL A 244 8.18 17.24 -3.07
N GLY A 245 9.32 17.21 -2.37
CA GLY A 245 10.07 18.40 -1.98
C GLY A 245 10.57 19.19 -3.19
N ALA A 246 11.25 18.53 -4.13
CA ALA A 246 11.73 19.16 -5.37
C ALA A 246 10.59 19.73 -6.21
N ALA A 247 9.50 18.96 -6.36
CA ALA A 247 8.29 19.42 -7.03
C ALA A 247 7.66 20.65 -6.34
N SER A 248 7.65 20.69 -5.00
CA SER A 248 7.16 21.84 -4.24
C SER A 248 7.98 23.10 -4.52
N VAL A 249 9.31 22.99 -4.52
CA VAL A 249 10.21 24.10 -4.89
C VAL A 249 9.92 24.58 -6.31
N ALA A 250 9.84 23.67 -7.29
CA ALA A 250 9.53 24.01 -8.67
C ALA A 250 8.18 24.74 -8.81
N LEU A 251 7.14 24.28 -8.11
CA LEU A 251 5.81 24.91 -8.13
C LEU A 251 5.83 26.32 -7.52
N VAL A 252 6.56 26.54 -6.43
CA VAL A 252 6.72 27.87 -5.80
C VAL A 252 7.47 28.83 -6.74
N LEU A 253 8.57 28.38 -7.35
CA LEU A 253 9.35 29.18 -8.29
C LEU A 253 8.54 29.56 -9.54
N LEU A 254 7.85 28.59 -10.15
CA LEU A 254 7.00 28.84 -11.32
C LEU A 254 5.79 29.73 -11.01
N ARG A 255 5.23 29.64 -9.80
CA ARG A 255 4.14 30.52 -9.35
C ARG A 255 4.57 31.99 -9.23
N ARG A 256 5.83 32.24 -8.88
CA ARG A 256 6.39 33.61 -8.85
C ARG A 256 6.64 34.17 -10.26
N TRP A 257 6.76 33.30 -11.27
CA TRP A 257 7.03 33.71 -12.64
C TRP A 257 5.75 34.05 -13.42
N ARG A 258 5.46 35.36 -13.54
CA ARG A 258 4.19 35.91 -14.10
C ARG A 258 3.80 35.40 -15.49
N ARG A 259 4.75 35.01 -16.36
CA ARG A 259 4.45 34.52 -17.73
C ARG A 259 4.28 32.99 -17.81
N GLY A 260 4.45 32.27 -16.71
CA GLY A 260 4.56 30.81 -16.68
C GLY A 260 3.27 30.03 -16.38
N HIS A 261 2.07 30.64 -16.35
CA HIS A 261 0.88 29.96 -15.81
C HIS A 261 0.52 28.65 -16.51
N ARG A 262 0.67 28.56 -17.84
CA ARG A 262 0.47 27.29 -18.58
C ARG A 262 1.49 26.23 -18.20
N VAL A 263 2.76 26.62 -18.05
CA VAL A 263 3.86 25.74 -17.62
C VAL A 263 3.62 25.25 -16.20
N LEU A 264 3.22 26.14 -15.28
CA LEU A 264 2.89 25.81 -13.89
C LEU A 264 1.86 24.68 -13.79
N LEU A 265 0.79 24.72 -14.61
CA LEU A 265 -0.26 23.70 -14.56
C LEU A 265 0.20 22.34 -15.11
N TRP A 266 1.05 22.33 -16.14
CA TRP A 266 1.65 21.09 -16.63
C TRP A 266 2.66 20.50 -15.63
N VAL A 267 3.44 21.35 -14.98
CA VAL A 267 4.34 20.93 -13.90
C VAL A 267 3.53 20.42 -12.71
N ALA A 268 2.44 21.07 -12.32
CA ALA A 268 1.56 20.58 -11.26
C ALA A 268 0.91 19.23 -11.62
N PHE A 269 0.51 19.04 -12.89
CA PHE A 269 -0.02 17.78 -13.37
C PHE A 269 1.04 16.67 -13.33
N ALA A 270 2.25 16.94 -13.83
CA ALA A 270 3.36 16.00 -13.79
C ALA A 270 3.79 15.66 -12.35
N SER A 271 3.82 16.65 -11.45
CA SER A 271 4.14 16.47 -10.04
C SER A 271 3.10 15.61 -9.32
N ALA A 272 1.81 15.84 -9.56
CA ALA A 272 0.74 15.02 -8.99
C ALA A 272 0.80 13.58 -9.51
N GLY A 273 1.05 13.40 -10.82
CA GLY A 273 1.25 12.08 -11.42
C GLY A 273 2.48 11.36 -10.88
N GLY A 274 3.61 12.05 -10.75
CA GLY A 274 4.84 11.48 -10.18
C GLY A 274 4.70 11.10 -8.71
N ALA A 275 3.98 11.91 -7.92
CA ALA A 275 3.66 11.58 -6.54
C ALA A 275 2.79 10.31 -6.45
N LEU A 276 1.81 10.14 -7.34
CA LEU A 276 1.04 8.89 -7.44
C LEU A 276 1.90 7.71 -7.86
N ALA A 277 2.67 7.86 -8.93
CA ALA A 277 3.54 6.81 -9.46
C ALA A 277 4.55 6.32 -8.42
N SER A 278 4.99 7.19 -7.51
CA SER A 278 5.91 6.80 -6.43
C SER A 278 5.36 5.69 -5.52
N TYR A 279 4.03 5.56 -5.37
CA TYR A 279 3.40 4.48 -4.59
C TYR A 279 3.49 3.11 -5.27
N ALA A 280 3.83 3.04 -6.56
CA ALA A 280 4.08 1.78 -7.25
C ALA A 280 5.44 1.15 -6.84
N PHE A 281 6.32 1.92 -6.21
CA PHE A 281 7.64 1.47 -5.74
C PHE A 281 7.61 1.11 -4.25
N SER A 282 6.51 0.56 -3.75
CA SER A 282 6.39 0.11 -2.36
C SER A 282 5.95 -1.36 -2.33
N GLY A 283 6.38 -2.12 -1.31
CA GLY A 283 6.05 -3.55 -1.18
C GLY A 283 6.77 -4.46 -2.19
N HIS A 284 6.14 -5.60 -2.53
CA HIS A 284 6.69 -6.69 -3.37
C HIS A 284 7.25 -6.27 -4.73
N ALA A 285 6.79 -5.15 -5.27
CA ALA A 285 7.29 -4.61 -6.53
C ALA A 285 8.83 -4.41 -6.52
N LEU A 286 9.43 -4.22 -5.34
CA LEU A 286 10.88 -4.06 -5.17
C LEU A 286 11.63 -5.34 -4.81
N THR A 287 10.96 -6.41 -4.38
CA THR A 287 11.63 -7.64 -3.93
C THR A 287 11.95 -8.59 -5.09
N ASP A 288 11.20 -8.53 -6.20
CA ASP A 288 11.48 -9.25 -7.45
C ASP A 288 11.19 -8.35 -8.68
N PRO A 289 12.10 -7.41 -9.00
CA PRO A 289 11.83 -6.33 -9.93
C PRO A 289 11.96 -6.79 -11.39
N SER A 290 10.85 -7.27 -11.95
CA SER A 290 10.70 -7.29 -13.41
C SER A 290 10.42 -5.86 -13.91
N PRO A 291 11.19 -5.31 -14.86
CA PRO A 291 10.95 -3.97 -15.40
C PRO A 291 9.52 -3.81 -15.95
N TRP A 292 8.98 -4.85 -16.59
CA TRP A 292 7.62 -4.86 -17.11
C TRP A 292 6.56 -4.84 -16.01
N TYR A 293 6.82 -5.53 -14.90
CA TYR A 293 5.93 -5.51 -13.74
C TYR A 293 5.91 -4.11 -13.09
N LEU A 294 7.07 -3.47 -12.93
CA LEU A 294 7.16 -2.11 -12.42
C LEU A 294 6.41 -1.11 -13.31
N VAL A 295 6.59 -1.20 -14.63
CA VAL A 295 5.85 -0.36 -15.59
C VAL A 295 4.35 -0.61 -15.48
N ALA A 296 3.92 -1.88 -15.43
CA ALA A 296 2.52 -2.23 -15.26
C ALA A 296 1.94 -1.66 -13.97
N MET A 297 2.70 -1.68 -12.86
CA MET A 297 2.26 -1.13 -11.57
C MET A 297 2.18 0.40 -11.58
N VAL A 298 3.13 1.09 -12.19
CA VAL A 298 3.05 2.55 -12.38
C VAL A 298 1.82 2.91 -13.21
N VAL A 299 1.61 2.20 -14.32
CA VAL A 299 0.43 2.38 -15.18
C VAL A 299 -0.86 2.09 -14.41
N HIS A 300 -0.89 1.03 -13.60
CA HIS A 300 -2.03 0.66 -12.76
C HIS A 300 -2.38 1.79 -11.78
N VAL A 301 -1.40 2.29 -11.02
CA VAL A 301 -1.59 3.32 -10.00
C VAL A 301 -2.03 4.65 -10.63
N LEU A 302 -1.42 5.05 -11.75
CA LEU A 302 -1.83 6.26 -12.48
C LEU A 302 -3.26 6.13 -13.03
N ALA A 303 -3.61 4.98 -13.60
CA ALA A 303 -4.97 4.72 -14.08
C ALA A 303 -5.99 4.69 -12.94
N ALA A 304 -5.68 4.03 -11.82
CA ALA A 304 -6.52 4.05 -10.62
C ALA A 304 -6.69 5.48 -10.07
N GLY A 305 -5.62 6.28 -10.07
CA GLY A 305 -5.65 7.68 -9.67
C GLY A 305 -6.51 8.56 -10.60
N LEU A 306 -6.47 8.34 -11.92
CA LEU A 306 -7.41 9.00 -12.84
C LEU A 306 -8.85 8.56 -12.58
N TRP A 307 -9.08 7.27 -12.38
CA TRP A 307 -10.43 6.75 -12.17
C TRP A 307 -11.07 7.27 -10.88
N ILE A 308 -10.38 7.15 -9.74
CA ILE A 308 -10.87 7.60 -8.42
C ILE A 308 -10.83 9.12 -8.32
N GLY A 309 -9.70 9.74 -8.68
CA GLY A 309 -9.49 11.17 -8.64
C GLY A 309 -10.46 11.93 -9.55
N GLY A 310 -10.88 11.31 -10.66
CA GLY A 310 -11.88 11.82 -11.58
C GLY A 310 -13.23 12.11 -10.95
N LEU A 311 -13.68 11.25 -10.04
CA LEU A 311 -14.94 11.45 -9.31
C LEU A 311 -14.85 12.69 -8.40
N GLY A 312 -13.73 12.84 -7.69
CA GLY A 312 -13.46 14.03 -6.89
C GLY A 312 -13.33 15.29 -7.76
N ALA A 313 -12.65 15.19 -8.89
CA ALA A 313 -12.51 16.29 -9.85
C ALA A 313 -13.85 16.77 -10.41
N VAL A 314 -14.74 15.85 -10.81
CA VAL A 314 -16.10 16.18 -11.25
C VAL A 314 -16.89 16.83 -10.12
N ALA A 315 -16.81 16.31 -8.90
CA ALA A 315 -17.51 16.88 -7.75
C ALA A 315 -17.02 18.30 -7.41
N LEU A 316 -15.71 18.56 -7.46
CA LEU A 316 -15.13 19.87 -7.18
C LEU A 316 -15.43 20.88 -8.29
N THR A 317 -15.26 20.51 -9.55
CA THR A 317 -15.58 21.39 -10.70
C THR A 317 -17.06 21.74 -10.74
N SER A 318 -17.95 20.81 -10.37
CA SER A 318 -19.39 21.07 -10.34
C SER A 318 -19.83 21.84 -9.10
N GLY A 319 -19.35 21.42 -7.92
CA GLY A 319 -19.79 21.99 -6.64
C GLY A 319 -19.13 23.33 -6.29
N VAL A 320 -17.83 23.48 -6.58
CA VAL A 320 -17.06 24.69 -6.26
C VAL A 320 -16.91 25.59 -7.49
N GLY A 321 -16.66 24.98 -8.65
CA GLY A 321 -16.56 25.70 -9.93
C GLY A 321 -17.91 26.10 -10.52
N GLY A 322 -19.02 25.48 -10.12
CA GLY A 322 -20.34 25.76 -10.68
C GLY A 322 -20.53 25.24 -12.11
N VAL A 323 -19.65 24.38 -12.60
CA VAL A 323 -19.80 23.71 -13.90
C VAL A 323 -20.98 22.74 -13.82
N ASP A 324 -21.82 22.68 -14.87
CA ASP A 324 -22.88 21.68 -14.92
C ASP A 324 -22.29 20.26 -14.79
N ALA A 325 -22.83 19.48 -13.85
CA ALA A 325 -22.29 18.16 -13.53
C ALA A 325 -22.35 17.19 -14.71
N ARG A 326 -23.34 17.33 -15.61
CA ARG A 326 -23.42 16.50 -16.82
C ARG A 326 -22.31 16.86 -17.79
N THR A 327 -21.98 18.13 -17.90
CA THR A 327 -20.87 18.63 -18.72
C THR A 327 -19.53 18.13 -18.19
N ALA A 328 -19.26 18.28 -16.89
CA ALA A 328 -18.05 17.75 -16.26
C ALA A 328 -17.94 16.22 -16.44
N LEU A 329 -19.03 15.49 -16.21
CA LEU A 329 -19.06 14.03 -16.40
C LEU A 329 -18.84 13.63 -17.86
N ARG A 330 -19.47 14.30 -18.83
CA ARG A 330 -19.28 14.04 -20.26
C ARG A 330 -17.82 14.18 -20.67
N ARG A 331 -17.14 15.23 -20.19
CA ARG A 331 -15.73 15.49 -20.50
C ARG A 331 -14.79 14.49 -19.85
N TYR A 332 -15.18 13.88 -18.72
CA TYR A 332 -14.35 12.92 -17.99
C TYR A 332 -14.64 11.45 -18.33
N ALA A 333 -15.84 11.13 -18.85
CA ALA A 333 -16.31 9.75 -19.03
C ALA A 333 -15.35 8.88 -19.84
N ALA A 334 -14.84 9.36 -20.98
CA ALA A 334 -13.91 8.60 -21.81
C ALA A 334 -12.59 8.29 -21.07
N ILE A 335 -12.09 9.24 -20.27
CA ILE A 335 -10.88 9.06 -19.45
C ILE A 335 -11.15 8.03 -18.36
N ALA A 336 -12.26 8.14 -17.65
CA ALA A 336 -12.63 7.19 -16.60
C ALA A 336 -12.80 5.77 -17.12
N VAL A 337 -13.42 5.58 -18.30
CA VAL A 337 -13.57 4.26 -18.92
C VAL A 337 -12.22 3.69 -19.35
N ALA A 338 -11.38 4.48 -20.04
CA ALA A 338 -10.04 4.04 -20.45
C ALA A 338 -9.18 3.67 -19.23
N ALA A 339 -9.21 4.50 -18.18
CA ALA A 339 -8.51 4.25 -16.93
C ALA A 339 -9.00 2.95 -16.25
N LEU A 340 -10.32 2.72 -16.18
CA LEU A 340 -10.90 1.50 -15.62
C LEU A 340 -10.44 0.25 -16.38
N VAL A 341 -10.45 0.29 -17.72
CA VAL A 341 -9.96 -0.83 -18.55
C VAL A 341 -8.49 -1.12 -18.23
N VAL A 342 -7.64 -0.09 -18.15
CA VAL A 342 -6.23 -0.26 -17.80
C VAL A 342 -6.06 -0.85 -16.40
N VAL A 343 -6.80 -0.37 -15.40
CA VAL A 343 -6.79 -0.90 -14.02
C VAL A 343 -7.16 -2.39 -14.01
N VAL A 344 -8.18 -2.79 -14.77
CA VAL A 344 -8.60 -4.20 -14.87
C VAL A 344 -7.51 -5.05 -15.51
N LEU A 345 -6.99 -4.64 -16.67
CA LEU A 345 -5.97 -5.42 -17.38
C LEU A 345 -4.69 -5.58 -16.57
N THR A 346 -4.19 -4.48 -15.99
CA THR A 346 -2.98 -4.51 -15.17
C THR A 346 -3.21 -5.22 -13.83
N GLY A 347 -4.41 -5.13 -13.25
CA GLY A 347 -4.77 -5.86 -12.03
C GLY A 347 -4.87 -7.37 -12.25
N VAL A 348 -5.39 -7.81 -13.40
CA VAL A 348 -5.39 -9.24 -13.80
C VAL A 348 -3.96 -9.72 -14.02
N ALA A 349 -3.12 -8.95 -14.69
CA ALA A 349 -1.71 -9.30 -14.88
C ALA A 349 -0.96 -9.44 -13.55
N ALA A 350 -1.19 -8.53 -12.59
CA ALA A 350 -0.63 -8.63 -11.25
C ALA A 350 -1.15 -9.86 -10.50
N ALA A 351 -2.45 -10.15 -10.55
CA ALA A 351 -3.04 -11.31 -9.91
C ALA A 351 -2.50 -12.64 -10.47
N ILE A 352 -2.25 -12.74 -11.78
CA ILE A 352 -1.64 -13.94 -12.38
C ILE A 352 -0.22 -14.17 -11.86
N ARG A 353 0.54 -13.09 -11.67
CA ARG A 353 1.91 -13.18 -11.14
C ARG A 353 1.91 -13.57 -9.65
N GLU A 354 1.06 -12.95 -8.85
CA GLU A 354 1.06 -13.10 -7.39
C GLU A 354 0.29 -14.36 -6.93
N VAL A 355 -0.72 -14.79 -7.68
CA VAL A 355 -1.47 -16.03 -7.42
C VAL A 355 -1.04 -17.10 -8.41
N ALA A 356 0.12 -17.69 -8.17
CA ALA A 356 0.77 -18.66 -9.07
C ALA A 356 -0.15 -19.80 -9.55
N HIS A 357 -1.14 -20.22 -8.74
CA HIS A 357 -2.13 -21.23 -9.10
C HIS A 357 -3.56 -20.82 -8.71
N TRP A 358 -4.53 -21.10 -9.60
CA TRP A 358 -5.96 -20.83 -9.41
C TRP A 358 -6.52 -21.36 -8.09
N TYR A 359 -6.00 -22.49 -7.59
CA TYR A 359 -6.35 -23.05 -6.30
C TYR A 359 -6.16 -22.05 -5.13
N PHE A 360 -5.12 -21.21 -5.20
CA PHE A 360 -4.86 -20.19 -4.19
C PHE A 360 -5.84 -19.02 -4.24
N LEU A 361 -6.63 -18.84 -5.31
CA LEU A 361 -7.66 -17.78 -5.34
C LEU A 361 -8.74 -17.98 -4.27
N THR A 362 -9.15 -19.22 -3.99
CA THR A 362 -10.21 -19.51 -3.01
C THR A 362 -9.66 -19.82 -1.61
N TRP A 363 -8.43 -20.35 -1.56
CA TRP A 363 -7.82 -20.85 -0.32
C TRP A 363 -6.87 -19.86 0.36
N SER A 364 -6.23 -18.94 -0.38
CA SER A 364 -5.36 -17.93 0.24
C SER A 364 -6.13 -16.68 0.64
N GLY A 365 -5.64 -15.97 1.67
CA GLY A 365 -6.22 -14.68 2.05
C GLY A 365 -6.11 -13.64 0.95
N TYR A 366 -4.95 -13.59 0.28
CA TYR A 366 -4.73 -12.74 -0.89
C TYR A 366 -5.71 -13.05 -2.03
N GLY A 367 -5.92 -14.33 -2.36
CA GLY A 367 -6.86 -14.76 -3.39
C GLY A 367 -8.30 -14.29 -3.16
N ARG A 368 -8.77 -14.39 -1.92
CA ARG A 368 -10.12 -13.91 -1.54
C ARG A 368 -10.27 -12.40 -1.74
N VAL A 369 -9.20 -11.64 -1.49
CA VAL A 369 -9.15 -10.19 -1.74
C VAL A 369 -9.25 -9.91 -3.23
N VAL A 370 -8.51 -10.65 -4.07
CA VAL A 370 -8.59 -10.51 -5.53
C VAL A 370 -10.01 -10.78 -6.02
N ILE A 371 -10.67 -11.83 -5.53
CA ILE A 371 -12.07 -12.14 -5.86
C ILE A 371 -13.00 -11.01 -5.44
N ALA A 372 -12.87 -10.50 -4.22
CA ALA A 372 -13.69 -9.39 -3.73
C ALA A 372 -13.51 -8.11 -4.58
N LYS A 373 -12.26 -7.78 -4.94
CA LYS A 373 -11.94 -6.66 -5.84
C LYS A 373 -12.57 -6.86 -7.22
N ALA A 374 -12.46 -8.04 -7.81
CA ALA A 374 -13.03 -8.36 -9.11
C ALA A 374 -14.57 -8.26 -9.11
N ALA A 375 -15.23 -8.85 -8.11
CA ALA A 375 -16.68 -8.78 -7.94
C ALA A 375 -17.16 -7.33 -7.83
N LEU A 376 -16.44 -6.49 -7.10
CA LEU A 376 -16.80 -5.09 -6.96
C LEU A 376 -16.66 -4.31 -8.27
N VAL A 377 -15.58 -4.53 -9.03
CA VAL A 377 -15.41 -3.90 -10.34
C VAL A 377 -16.60 -4.25 -11.25
N VAL A 378 -17.06 -5.50 -11.23
CA VAL A 378 -18.27 -5.92 -11.96
C VAL A 378 -19.50 -5.16 -11.49
N VAL A 379 -19.73 -5.06 -10.17
CA VAL A 379 -20.87 -4.33 -9.60
C VAL A 379 -20.85 -2.84 -10.00
N ILE A 380 -19.71 -2.16 -9.85
CA ILE A 380 -19.59 -0.73 -10.19
C ILE A 380 -19.80 -0.52 -11.69
N THR A 381 -19.26 -1.41 -12.53
CA THR A 381 -19.44 -1.35 -13.99
C THR A 381 -20.91 -1.55 -14.36
N ALA A 382 -21.60 -2.50 -13.72
CA ALA A 382 -23.02 -2.74 -13.93
C ALA A 382 -23.88 -1.52 -13.52
N ILE A 383 -23.61 -0.93 -12.36
CA ILE A 383 -24.27 0.31 -11.90
C ILE A 383 -24.04 1.43 -12.92
N GLY A 384 -22.79 1.63 -13.35
CA GLY A 384 -22.43 2.63 -14.36
C GLY A 384 -23.20 2.43 -15.67
N LEU A 385 -23.30 1.19 -16.14
CA LEU A 385 -24.05 0.84 -17.35
C LEU A 385 -25.56 1.10 -17.20
N VAL A 386 -26.16 0.75 -16.07
CA VAL A 386 -27.58 1.01 -15.79
C VAL A 386 -27.87 2.51 -15.76
N VAL A 387 -27.02 3.29 -15.06
CA VAL A 387 -27.16 4.76 -15.01
C VAL A 387 -27.02 5.37 -16.40
N TRP A 388 -26.08 4.90 -17.19
CA TRP A 388 -25.86 5.37 -18.57
C TRP A 388 -27.03 5.00 -19.50
N ARG A 389 -27.58 3.79 -19.40
CA ARG A 389 -28.77 3.39 -20.19
C ARG A 389 -29.98 4.25 -19.84
N ARG A 390 -30.20 4.50 -18.54
CA ARG A 390 -31.31 5.35 -18.05
C ARG A 390 -31.15 6.82 -18.43
N SER A 391 -29.93 7.32 -18.59
CA SER A 391 -29.71 8.71 -19.03
C SER A 391 -29.91 8.89 -20.54
N ARG A 392 -29.71 7.85 -21.35
CA ARG A 392 -30.03 7.85 -22.79
C ARG A 392 -31.53 7.75 -23.10
N GLY A 393 -32.32 7.09 -22.23
CA GLY A 393 -33.77 6.96 -22.41
C GLY A 393 -34.59 8.24 -22.14
N ARG A 394 -33.95 9.33 -21.71
CA ARG A 394 -34.58 10.64 -21.49
C ARG A 394 -34.16 11.62 -22.60
N SER A 395 -34.65 11.40 -23.82
CA SER A 395 -34.72 12.49 -24.81
C SER A 395 -35.73 13.53 -24.32
N PRO A 396 -35.48 14.84 -24.48
CA PRO A 396 -36.50 15.85 -24.20
C PRO A 396 -37.69 15.57 -25.14
N ALA A 397 -38.88 15.37 -24.58
CA ALA A 397 -40.10 15.45 -25.38
C ALA A 397 -40.08 16.81 -26.09
N GLY A 398 -40.32 16.77 -27.41
CA GLY A 398 -40.11 17.88 -28.32
C GLY A 398 -40.74 19.18 -27.84
N THR A 399 -40.09 20.27 -28.22
CA THR A 399 -40.67 21.62 -28.29
C THR A 399 -42.06 21.56 -28.91
N GLY A 400 -43.08 21.58 -28.06
CA GLY A 400 -44.45 21.87 -28.46
C GLY A 400 -44.48 23.28 -29.01
N ARG A 401 -44.55 23.38 -30.33
CA ARG A 401 -44.96 24.58 -31.06
C ARG A 401 -46.19 25.18 -30.36
N VAL A 402 -46.04 26.37 -29.78
CA VAL A 402 -47.18 27.25 -29.53
C VAL A 402 -47.52 27.87 -30.88
N VAL A 403 -48.43 27.23 -31.61
CA VAL A 403 -49.21 27.89 -32.66
C VAL A 403 -50.31 28.64 -31.94
N GLY A 404 -50.43 29.93 -32.22
CA GLY A 404 -51.27 30.87 -31.47
C GLY A 404 -52.77 30.63 -31.62
N LEU A 405 -53.48 31.31 -30.71
CA LEU A 405 -54.72 32.02 -30.96
C LEU A 405 -54.65 33.35 -30.19
#